data_AF-A0A1H7H038-F1
#
_entry.id   AF-A0A1H7H038-F1
#
_cell.length_a   1.000
_cell.length_b   1.000
_cell.length_c   1.000
_cell.angle_alpha   90.00
_cell.angle_beta   90.00
_cell.angle_gamma   90.00
#
_symmetry.space_group_name_H-M   'P 1'
#
loop_
_entity.id
_entity.type
_entity.pdbx_description
1 polymer ?
#
loop_
_entity_poly.entity_id
_entity_poly.type
_entity_poly.pdbx_seq_one_letter_code
_entity_poly.pdbx_strand_id
1 'polypeptide(L)'
;MSSVPLQPFHPVPDLRPGAPRFAFSAHPDAVEDLYDLPADVLDQAVEVLRGLVWGDFAGPMLQQHGEVDLRGCRKLRLRGADGGWRMVYTERPAPRNSPYAREVYLLAAGPRLDLAVYRAAGARLTALRAAPAPAGARARAARAVSPNLATRHAPVRPVPATSATASQVTAAPRR
;
A
#
# COMPACT_ATOMS: atom_id res chain seq x y z
N MET A 1 -50.72 3.72 14.48
CA MET A 1 -49.56 2.91 14.92
C MET A 1 -49.11 2.07 13.72
N SER A 2 -48.18 2.57 12.93
CA SER A 2 -47.74 1.92 11.69
C SER A 2 -46.53 1.04 11.98
N SER A 3 -46.74 -0.28 11.91
CA SER A 3 -45.67 -1.28 12.04
C SER A 3 -44.93 -1.38 10.70
N VAL A 4 -43.64 -1.05 10.70
CA VAL A 4 -42.77 -1.19 9.52
C VAL A 4 -42.35 -2.66 9.42
N PRO A 5 -42.57 -3.37 8.31
CA PRO A 5 -42.15 -4.76 8.18
C PRO A 5 -40.60 -4.83 8.10
N LEU A 6 -40.02 -5.69 8.92
CA LEU A 6 -38.62 -6.09 8.84
C LEU A 6 -38.40 -6.76 7.47
N GLN A 7 -37.55 -6.16 6.63
CA GLN A 7 -37.16 -6.78 5.36
C GLN A 7 -36.37 -8.08 5.62
N PRO A 8 -36.57 -9.13 4.80
CA PRO A 8 -35.82 -10.37 4.93
C PRO A 8 -34.33 -10.16 4.62
N PHE A 9 -33.49 -10.70 5.48
CA PHE A 9 -32.05 -10.82 5.28
C PHE A 9 -31.80 -11.76 4.09
N HIS A 10 -31.32 -11.23 2.98
CA HIS A 10 -30.83 -12.05 1.87
C HIS A 10 -29.40 -12.50 2.17
N PRO A 11 -29.16 -13.80 2.49
CA PRO A 11 -27.80 -14.29 2.59
C PRO A 11 -27.16 -14.25 1.19
N VAL A 12 -26.05 -13.51 1.07
CA VAL A 12 -25.15 -13.62 -0.08
C VAL A 12 -24.50 -15.00 0.00
N PRO A 13 -24.62 -15.86 -1.02
CA PRO A 13 -24.10 -17.22 -0.95
C PRO A 13 -22.56 -17.19 -1.03
N ASP A 14 -21.96 -18.05 -0.21
CA ASP A 14 -20.56 -18.46 -0.18
C ASP A 14 -19.53 -17.52 0.48
N LEU A 15 -19.55 -17.52 1.81
CA LEU A 15 -18.35 -17.40 2.66
C LEU A 15 -18.52 -18.39 3.81
N ARG A 16 -17.54 -19.29 3.98
CA ARG A 16 -17.53 -20.25 5.10
C ARG A 16 -17.72 -19.49 6.42
N PRO A 17 -18.53 -19.99 7.38
CA PRO A 17 -18.56 -19.42 8.72
C PRO A 17 -17.12 -19.42 9.27
N GLY A 18 -16.58 -18.23 9.56
CA GLY A 18 -15.21 -18.03 10.06
C GLY A 18 -14.22 -17.33 9.12
N ALA A 19 -14.57 -17.01 7.87
CA ALA A 19 -13.67 -16.30 6.95
C ALA A 19 -13.82 -14.76 7.04
N PRO A 20 -12.73 -13.99 6.88
CA PRO A 20 -12.79 -12.54 6.82
C PRO A 20 -13.62 -12.06 5.61
N ARG A 21 -14.33 -10.94 5.78
CA ARG A 21 -15.27 -10.40 4.78
C ARG A 21 -14.61 -9.39 3.84
N PHE A 22 -13.51 -8.78 4.28
CA PHE A 22 -12.79 -7.76 3.54
C PHE A 22 -11.31 -8.12 3.42
N ALA A 23 -10.65 -7.65 2.36
CA ALA A 23 -9.19 -7.52 2.40
C ALA A 23 -8.81 -6.35 3.32
N PHE A 24 -7.55 -6.31 3.75
CA PHE A 24 -6.99 -5.17 4.46
C PHE A 24 -5.81 -4.60 3.68
N SER A 25 -5.80 -3.28 3.52
CA SER A 25 -4.65 -2.53 3.06
C SER A 25 -4.58 -1.19 3.79
N ALA A 26 -3.42 -0.56 3.77
CA ALA A 26 -3.19 0.70 4.46
C ALA A 26 -2.41 1.67 3.56
N HIS A 27 -2.62 2.97 3.76
CA HIS A 27 -1.68 3.97 3.28
C HIS A 27 -0.32 3.73 3.94
N PRO A 28 0.82 3.88 3.25
CA PRO A 28 2.15 3.69 3.83
C PRO A 28 2.32 4.48 5.13
N ASP A 29 2.05 5.79 5.09
CA ASP A 29 2.12 6.64 6.29
C ASP A 29 1.10 6.26 7.38
N ALA A 30 0.02 5.55 7.07
CA ALA A 30 -0.91 5.05 8.09
C ALA A 30 -0.35 3.85 8.85
N VAL A 31 0.66 3.16 8.29
CA VAL A 31 1.41 2.14 9.03
C VAL A 31 2.34 2.83 10.04
N GLU A 32 3.00 3.92 9.64
CA GLU A 32 3.80 4.75 10.55
C GLU A 32 2.93 5.34 11.67
N ASP A 33 1.75 5.86 11.33
CA ASP A 33 0.78 6.33 12.34
C ASP A 33 0.46 5.26 13.40
N LEU A 34 0.41 3.97 13.03
CA LEU A 34 0.15 2.88 13.97
C LEU A 34 1.36 2.64 14.88
N TYR A 35 2.59 2.73 14.35
CA TYR A 35 3.80 2.62 15.14
C TYR A 35 3.97 3.77 16.15
N ASP A 36 3.45 4.95 15.82
CA ASP A 36 3.47 6.12 16.70
C ASP A 36 2.39 6.08 17.81
N LEU A 37 1.49 5.08 17.80
CA LEU A 37 0.49 4.91 18.85
C LEU A 37 1.13 4.43 20.16
N PRO A 38 0.62 4.87 21.32
CA PRO A 38 0.90 4.22 22.59
C PRO A 38 0.56 2.72 22.53
N ALA A 39 1.34 1.88 23.22
CA ALA A 39 1.23 0.43 23.11
C ALA A 39 -0.20 -0.10 23.41
N ASP A 40 -0.86 0.43 24.45
CA ASP A 40 -2.23 0.07 24.81
C ASP A 40 -3.24 0.44 23.71
N VAL A 41 -3.00 1.55 23.01
CA VAL A 41 -3.82 2.02 21.90
C VAL A 41 -3.57 1.18 20.65
N LEU A 42 -2.32 0.77 20.41
CA LEU A 42 -1.94 -0.08 19.29
C LEU A 42 -2.58 -1.47 19.41
N ASP A 43 -2.51 -2.09 20.58
CA ASP A 43 -3.13 -3.40 20.83
C ASP A 43 -4.63 -3.35 20.53
N GLN A 44 -5.31 -2.32 21.04
CA GLN A 44 -6.71 -2.11 20.73
C GLN A 44 -6.96 -1.81 19.25
N ALA A 45 -6.08 -1.04 18.60
CA ALA A 45 -6.20 -0.74 17.17
C ALA A 45 -6.17 -2.03 16.35
N VAL A 46 -5.27 -2.97 16.68
CA VAL A 46 -5.16 -4.27 16.01
C VAL A 46 -6.43 -5.09 16.21
N GLU A 47 -6.98 -5.15 17.43
CA GLU A 47 -8.26 -5.84 17.69
C GLU A 47 -9.42 -5.25 16.90
N VAL A 48 -9.51 -3.92 16.87
CA VAL A 48 -10.55 -3.18 16.13
C VAL A 48 -10.41 -3.41 14.63
N LEU A 49 -9.18 -3.40 14.09
CA LEU A 49 -8.93 -3.70 12.68
C LEU A 49 -9.33 -5.13 12.33
N ARG A 50 -9.05 -6.10 13.23
CA ARG A 50 -9.49 -7.49 13.05
C ARG A 50 -11.02 -7.57 12.96
N GLY A 51 -11.74 -7.03 13.93
CA GLY A 51 -13.21 -7.06 13.91
C GLY A 51 -13.80 -6.36 12.67
N LEU A 52 -13.15 -5.30 12.20
CA LEU A 52 -13.55 -4.61 10.98
C LEU A 52 -13.37 -5.48 9.72
N VAL A 53 -12.24 -6.18 9.60
CA VAL A 53 -11.92 -7.08 8.47
C VAL A 53 -12.85 -8.30 8.45
N TRP A 54 -13.22 -8.82 9.61
CA TRP A 54 -14.25 -9.86 9.74
C TRP A 54 -15.67 -9.33 9.52
N GLY A 55 -15.84 -8.00 9.49
CA GLY A 55 -17.12 -7.32 9.29
C GLY A 55 -18.08 -7.52 10.44
N ASP A 56 -17.55 -7.62 11.66
CA ASP A 56 -18.29 -7.69 12.92
C ASP A 56 -18.98 -6.35 13.22
N PHE A 57 -18.35 -5.24 12.80
CA PHE A 57 -18.91 -3.90 12.91
C PHE A 57 -18.39 -2.97 11.83
N ALA A 58 -19.04 -1.82 11.70
CA ALA A 58 -18.57 -0.71 10.87
C ALA A 58 -18.68 0.61 11.66
N GLY A 59 -17.62 1.40 11.59
CA GLY A 59 -17.60 2.77 12.13
C GLY A 59 -18.62 3.70 11.43
N PRO A 60 -19.07 4.77 12.11
CA PRO A 60 -19.95 5.75 11.51
C PRO A 60 -19.29 6.46 10.32
N MET A 61 -20.11 6.75 9.30
CA MET A 61 -19.68 7.48 8.11
C MET A 61 -19.23 8.90 8.50
N LEU A 62 -18.15 9.34 7.89
CA LEU A 62 -17.70 10.73 7.92
C LEU A 62 -18.37 11.49 6.78
N GLN A 63 -18.74 12.73 7.10
CA GLN A 63 -19.11 13.74 6.12
C GLN A 63 -17.91 14.69 5.94
N GLN A 64 -18.14 15.87 5.40
CA GLN A 64 -17.15 16.94 5.52
C GLN A 64 -16.85 17.24 6.99
N HIS A 65 -15.57 17.46 7.30
CA HIS A 65 -15.13 17.84 8.63
C HIS A 65 -14.31 19.12 8.53
N GLY A 66 -14.96 20.26 8.78
CA GLY A 66 -14.41 21.57 8.40
C GLY A 66 -14.23 21.65 6.89
N GLU A 67 -13.04 22.05 6.43
CA GLU A 67 -12.67 22.12 5.01
C GLU A 67 -12.24 20.77 4.42
N VAL A 68 -12.13 19.72 5.25
CA VAL A 68 -11.62 18.42 4.81
C VAL A 68 -12.77 17.54 4.29
N ASP A 69 -12.72 17.19 3.00
CA ASP A 69 -13.68 16.26 2.40
C ASP A 69 -13.33 14.80 2.71
N LEU A 70 -14.04 14.22 3.69
CA LEU A 70 -13.92 12.82 4.09
C LEU A 70 -15.15 11.99 3.70
N ARG A 71 -15.96 12.44 2.74
CA ARG A 71 -17.12 11.68 2.25
C ARG A 71 -16.66 10.31 1.73
N GLY A 72 -17.35 9.26 2.17
CA GLY A 72 -17.01 7.86 1.87
C GLY A 72 -15.94 7.25 2.79
N CYS A 73 -15.47 8.01 3.78
CA CYS A 73 -14.66 7.48 4.88
C CYS A 73 -15.53 7.19 6.10
N ARG A 74 -14.99 6.39 7.01
CA ARG A 74 -15.58 6.05 8.31
C ARG A 74 -14.54 6.27 9.40
N LYS A 75 -15.01 6.55 10.62
CA LYS A 75 -14.15 6.73 11.79
C LYS A 75 -14.34 5.62 12.81
N LEU A 76 -13.26 5.26 13.50
CA LEU A 76 -13.27 4.39 14.67
C LEU A 76 -12.71 5.15 15.87
N ARG A 77 -13.26 4.83 17.04
CA ARG A 77 -12.79 5.37 18.30
C ARG A 77 -11.88 4.35 18.96
N LEU A 78 -10.69 4.78 19.34
CA LEU A 78 -9.80 4.01 20.18
C LEU A 78 -9.83 4.60 21.60
N ARG A 79 -9.87 3.71 22.57
CA ARG A 79 -9.76 3.95 24.00
C ARG A 79 -8.28 3.86 24.39
N GLY A 80 -7.59 5.00 24.36
CA GLY A 80 -6.36 5.18 25.12
C GLY A 80 -6.64 5.83 26.47
N ALA A 81 -5.61 5.99 27.30
CA ALA A 81 -5.69 6.69 28.59
C ALA A 81 -6.43 8.04 28.50
N ASP A 82 -6.19 8.80 27.42
CA ASP A 82 -6.80 10.13 27.22
C ASP A 82 -8.07 10.13 26.35
N GLY A 83 -8.54 8.95 25.91
CA GLY A 83 -9.76 8.80 25.09
C GLY A 83 -9.73 9.52 23.72
N GLY A 84 -8.57 10.03 23.32
CA GLY A 84 -8.37 10.96 22.21
C GLY A 84 -8.07 10.32 20.86
N TRP A 85 -7.92 9.00 20.76
CA TRP A 85 -7.38 8.36 19.56
C TRP A 85 -8.46 7.98 18.53
N ARG A 86 -8.11 8.07 17.25
CA ARG A 86 -9.02 7.76 16.13
C ARG A 86 -8.29 7.01 15.02
N MET A 87 -9.05 6.19 14.31
CA MET A 87 -8.67 5.68 13.00
C MET A 87 -9.68 6.15 11.96
N VAL A 88 -9.20 6.45 10.77
CA VAL A 88 -10.00 6.81 9.60
C VAL A 88 -9.69 5.83 8.49
N TYR A 89 -10.73 5.24 7.92
CA TYR A 89 -10.61 4.26 6.84
C TYR A 89 -11.71 4.47 5.80
N THR A 90 -11.54 3.84 4.63
CA THR A 90 -12.59 3.75 3.61
C THR A 90 -12.75 2.30 3.18
N GLU A 91 -13.96 1.92 2.78
CA GLU A 91 -14.20 0.62 2.15
C GLU A 91 -14.24 0.82 0.63
N ARG A 92 -13.35 0.18 -0.11
CA ARG A 92 -13.26 0.32 -1.57
C ARG A 92 -13.23 -1.04 -2.28
N PRO A 93 -13.46 -1.11 -3.60
CA PRO A 93 -13.25 -2.34 -4.35
C PRO A 93 -11.82 -2.83 -4.15
N ALA A 94 -11.65 -4.12 -3.86
CA ALA A 94 -10.31 -4.65 -3.70
C ALA A 94 -9.57 -4.68 -5.07
N PRO A 95 -8.23 -4.69 -5.06
CA PRO A 95 -7.44 -4.93 -6.25
C PRO A 95 -7.85 -6.24 -6.96
N ARG A 96 -7.71 -6.30 -8.30
CA ARG A 96 -8.16 -7.44 -9.12
C ARG A 96 -7.55 -8.79 -8.73
N ASN A 97 -6.42 -8.79 -8.05
CA ASN A 97 -5.71 -9.98 -7.56
C ASN A 97 -6.08 -10.37 -6.12
N SER A 98 -6.98 -9.63 -5.48
CA SER A 98 -7.48 -9.94 -4.14
C SER A 98 -8.50 -11.08 -4.21
N PRO A 99 -8.48 -12.03 -3.26
CA PRO A 99 -9.55 -13.02 -3.13
C PRO A 99 -10.86 -12.42 -2.57
N TYR A 100 -10.83 -11.18 -2.07
CA TYR A 100 -12.00 -10.47 -1.55
C TYR A 100 -12.53 -9.46 -2.56
N ALA A 101 -13.85 -9.27 -2.61
CA ALA A 101 -14.49 -8.28 -3.49
C ALA A 101 -14.23 -6.82 -3.04
N ARG A 102 -14.07 -6.61 -1.74
CA ARG A 102 -13.92 -5.29 -1.11
C ARG A 102 -12.76 -5.32 -0.14
N GLU A 103 -12.15 -4.17 0.07
CA GLU A 103 -11.10 -3.98 1.06
C GLU A 103 -11.40 -2.81 1.99
N VAL A 104 -10.98 -2.97 3.23
CA VAL A 104 -10.77 -1.87 4.16
C VAL A 104 -9.42 -1.26 3.83
N TYR A 105 -9.43 0.03 3.50
CA TYR A 105 -8.22 0.83 3.33
C TYR A 105 -8.04 1.82 4.48
N LEU A 106 -7.06 1.57 5.35
CA LEU A 106 -6.71 2.49 6.45
C LEU A 106 -6.03 3.74 5.88
N LEU A 107 -6.59 4.92 6.16
CA LEU A 107 -6.07 6.21 5.71
C LEU A 107 -5.19 6.89 6.74
N ALA A 108 -5.57 6.83 8.01
CA ALA A 108 -4.81 7.42 9.11
C ALA A 108 -5.18 6.81 10.46
N ALA A 109 -4.23 6.82 11.39
CA ALA A 109 -4.44 6.61 12.81
C ALA A 109 -3.78 7.77 13.58
N GLY A 110 -4.22 8.05 14.80
CA GLY A 110 -3.57 9.06 15.62
C GLY A 110 -4.52 9.87 16.50
N PRO A 111 -4.01 10.94 17.12
CA PRO A 111 -4.79 11.74 18.05
C PRO A 111 -5.86 12.54 17.31
N ARG A 112 -7.00 12.71 17.97
CA ARG A 112 -8.05 13.65 17.57
C ARG A 112 -7.61 15.10 17.77
N LEU A 113 -6.63 15.37 18.64
CA LEU A 113 -6.17 16.71 18.97
C LEU A 113 -5.92 17.51 17.69
N ASP A 114 -6.43 18.73 17.69
CA ASP A 114 -6.40 19.65 16.56
C ASP A 114 -6.92 19.08 15.24
N LEU A 115 -7.69 18.00 15.23
CA LEU A 115 -8.13 17.30 14.01
C LEU A 115 -6.98 16.73 13.18
N ALA A 116 -5.80 16.48 13.78
CA ALA A 116 -4.60 16.01 13.09
C ALA A 116 -4.87 14.76 12.23
N VAL A 117 -5.50 13.74 12.83
CA VAL A 117 -5.88 12.50 12.14
C VAL A 117 -6.82 12.72 10.94
N TYR A 118 -7.74 13.69 11.02
CA TYR A 118 -8.68 13.98 9.94
C TYR A 118 -8.01 14.73 8.81
N ARG A 119 -7.12 15.69 9.12
CA ARG A 119 -6.30 16.39 8.11
C ARG A 119 -5.39 15.41 7.37
N ALA A 120 -4.69 14.54 8.10
CA ALA A 120 -3.84 13.50 7.50
C ALA A 120 -4.65 12.59 6.58
N ALA A 121 -5.81 12.09 7.04
CA ALA A 121 -6.69 11.27 6.23
C ALA A 121 -7.18 12.00 4.97
N GLY A 122 -7.54 13.29 5.08
CA GLY A 122 -8.02 14.08 3.96
C GLY A 122 -6.95 14.35 2.90
N ALA A 123 -5.74 14.68 3.32
CA ALA A 123 -4.60 14.86 2.43
C ALA A 123 -4.30 13.57 1.65
N ARG A 124 -4.23 12.44 2.38
CA ARG A 124 -3.98 11.11 1.79
C ARG A 124 -5.12 10.65 0.87
N LEU A 125 -6.37 10.93 1.23
CA LEU A 125 -7.53 10.62 0.38
C LEU A 125 -7.54 11.46 -0.90
N THR A 126 -7.18 12.74 -0.81
CA THR A 126 -7.06 13.64 -1.96
C THR A 126 -5.97 13.13 -2.91
N ALA A 127 -4.81 12.77 -2.38
CA ALA A 127 -3.72 12.18 -3.16
C ALA A 127 -4.13 10.85 -3.82
N LEU A 128 -4.84 9.98 -3.08
CA LEU A 128 -5.35 8.71 -3.60
C LEU A 128 -6.35 8.92 -4.75
N ARG A 129 -7.21 9.93 -4.66
CA ARG A 129 -8.19 10.26 -5.71
C ARG A 129 -7.54 10.94 -6.93
N ALA A 130 -6.47 11.70 -6.72
CA ALA A 130 -5.71 12.34 -7.78
C ALA A 130 -4.76 11.37 -8.52
N ALA A 131 -4.41 10.25 -7.90
CA ALA A 131 -3.56 9.24 -8.51
C ALA A 131 -4.24 8.65 -9.77
N PRO A 132 -3.58 8.67 -10.94
CA PRO A 132 -4.12 8.04 -12.13
C PRO A 132 -4.33 6.55 -11.85
N ALA A 133 -5.45 5.99 -12.33
CA ALA A 133 -5.73 4.57 -12.23
C ALA A 133 -4.50 3.80 -12.72
N PRO A 134 -3.99 2.81 -11.96
CA PRO A 134 -2.74 2.17 -12.29
C PRO A 134 -2.88 1.48 -13.65
N ALA A 135 -2.30 2.08 -14.69
CA ALA A 135 -2.01 1.39 -15.94
C ALA A 135 -1.24 0.12 -15.57
N GLY A 136 -1.78 -1.03 -15.98
CA GLY A 136 -1.47 -2.34 -15.41
C GLY A 136 0.02 -2.61 -15.19
N ALA A 137 0.33 -3.50 -14.25
CA ALA A 137 1.67 -3.83 -13.72
C ALA A 137 2.84 -3.88 -14.74
N ARG A 138 2.57 -4.12 -16.04
CA ARG A 138 3.55 -4.01 -17.14
C ARG A 138 4.15 -2.61 -17.30
N ALA A 139 3.41 -1.52 -17.04
CA ALA A 139 3.90 -0.15 -17.23
C ALA A 139 4.93 0.28 -16.16
N ARG A 140 4.90 -0.32 -14.95
CA ARG A 140 5.89 -0.04 -13.90
C ARG A 140 7.21 -0.76 -14.12
N ALA A 141 7.16 -1.99 -14.65
CA ALA A 141 8.37 -2.77 -14.96
C ALA A 141 9.25 -2.07 -16.02
N ALA A 142 8.65 -1.37 -16.99
CA ALA A 142 9.38 -0.63 -18.01
C ALA A 142 10.16 0.60 -17.48
N ARG A 143 9.81 1.12 -16.30
CA ARG A 143 10.51 2.26 -15.68
C ARG A 143 11.57 1.85 -14.66
N ALA A 144 11.61 0.57 -14.27
CA ALA A 144 12.66 0.02 -13.41
C ALA A 144 13.92 -0.34 -14.22
N VAL A 145 14.28 0.48 -15.21
CA VAL A 145 15.60 0.39 -15.87
C VAL A 145 16.62 0.75 -14.80
N SER A 146 17.33 -0.26 -14.32
CA SER A 146 18.33 -0.11 -13.27
C SER A 146 19.47 0.80 -13.75
N PRO A 147 19.87 1.83 -12.98
CA PRO A 147 21.01 2.68 -13.31
C PRO A 147 22.38 1.97 -13.23
N ASN A 148 22.41 0.71 -12.80
CA ASN A 148 23.66 -0.07 -12.61
C ASN A 148 24.18 -0.80 -13.86
N LEU A 149 23.56 -0.66 -15.03
CA LEU A 149 24.03 -1.29 -16.28
C LEU A 149 24.93 -0.40 -17.15
N ALA A 150 25.30 0.79 -16.67
CA ALA A 150 26.18 1.72 -17.37
C ALA A 150 27.65 1.70 -16.89
N THR A 151 28.11 0.64 -16.23
CA THR A 151 29.49 0.57 -15.70
C THR A 151 30.17 -0.75 -16.00
N ARG A 152 30.35 -1.08 -17.28
CA ARG A 152 31.41 -1.99 -17.73
C ARG A 152 31.74 -1.78 -19.21
N HIS A 153 32.41 -0.67 -19.50
CA HIS A 153 33.30 -0.60 -20.65
C HIS A 153 34.62 -0.02 -20.15
N ALA A 154 35.50 -0.90 -19.69
CA ALA A 154 36.89 -0.52 -19.47
C ALA A 154 37.53 -0.24 -20.86
N PRO A 155 38.31 0.83 -21.02
CA PRO A 155 39.06 1.06 -22.25
C PRO A 155 40.18 0.02 -22.36
N VAL A 156 40.20 -0.74 -23.45
CA VAL A 156 41.35 -1.58 -23.81
C VAL A 156 42.49 -0.63 -24.19
N ARG A 157 43.53 -0.57 -23.35
CA ARG A 157 44.80 0.07 -23.67
C ARG A 157 45.77 -1.01 -24.19
N PRO A 158 46.19 -0.99 -25.47
CA PRO A 158 47.31 -1.81 -25.91
C PRO A 158 48.64 -1.20 -25.42
N VAL A 159 49.47 -2.05 -24.85
CA VAL A 159 50.81 -1.81 -24.28
C VAL A 159 51.86 -1.93 -25.42
N PRO A 160 53.03 -1.25 -25.37
CA PRO A 160 53.80 -0.93 -26.57
C PRO A 160 54.65 -2.09 -27.12
N ALA A 161 55.03 -1.92 -28.39
CA ALA A 161 55.83 -2.83 -29.20
C ALA A 161 57.22 -3.12 -28.60
N THR A 162 57.61 -4.38 -28.62
CA THR A 162 59.00 -4.81 -28.45
C THR A 162 59.48 -5.46 -29.75
N SER A 163 60.47 -4.83 -30.37
CA SER A 163 61.26 -5.38 -31.47
C SER A 163 62.26 -6.39 -30.91
N ALA A 164 62.38 -7.56 -31.54
CA ALA A 164 63.58 -8.38 -31.43
C ALA A 164 63.82 -9.15 -32.74
N THR A 165 65.01 -8.91 -33.28
CA THR A 165 65.61 -9.40 -34.52
C THR A 165 66.38 -10.70 -34.29
N ALA A 166 66.35 -11.65 -35.24
CA ALA A 166 67.44 -12.55 -35.71
C ALA A 166 66.82 -13.80 -36.40
N SER A 167 67.00 -14.00 -37.72
CA SER A 167 68.04 -14.82 -38.40
C SER A 167 67.97 -16.32 -38.07
N GLN A 168 68.05 -17.32 -38.96
CA GLN A 168 68.18 -17.58 -40.41
C GLN A 168 68.06 -19.14 -40.55
N VAL A 169 68.27 -19.71 -41.76
CA VAL A 169 68.68 -21.11 -42.07
C VAL A 169 67.50 -22.13 -42.16
N THR A 170 67.27 -22.97 -43.19
CA THR A 170 68.01 -23.35 -44.41
C THR A 170 67.19 -24.27 -45.35
N ALA A 171 67.61 -24.28 -46.62
CA ALA A 171 67.54 -25.32 -47.67
C ALA A 171 66.21 -25.80 -48.27
N ALA A 172 66.12 -25.58 -49.59
CA ALA A 172 65.40 -26.40 -50.56
C ALA A 172 66.03 -27.81 -50.71
N PRO A 173 65.34 -28.76 -51.37
CA PRO A 173 65.65 -28.96 -52.79
C PRO A 173 64.47 -29.32 -53.71
N ARG A 174 64.78 -29.14 -55.00
CA ARG A 174 64.09 -29.49 -56.25
C ARG A 174 63.41 -30.86 -56.31
N ARG A 175 62.31 -30.92 -57.06
CA ARG A 175 62.25 -31.63 -58.35
C ARG A 175 61.22 -31.04 -59.30
#